data_AF-A0A9W8BNL0-F1
#
_entry.id   AF-A0A9W8BNL0-F1
#
_cell.length_a   1.000
_cell.length_b   1.000
_cell.length_c   1.000
_cell.angle_alpha   90.00
_cell.angle_beta   90.00
_cell.angle_gamma   90.00
#
_symmetry.space_group_name_H-M   'P 1'
#
loop_
_entity.id
_entity.type
_entity.pdbx_description
1 polymer ?
#
loop_
_entity_poly.entity_id
_entity_poly.type
_entity_poly.pdbx_seq_one_letter_code
_entity_poly.pdbx_strand_id
1 'polypeptide(L)'
;MSAYNSSIGDDRRAARQDSAAIDVLGELSVEIGAGLTKSQISAAMNLMRQGVNPSALAAITRELRREAQNNPQPQPHQYHNAQQ
;
A
#
# COMPACT_ATOMS: atom_id res chain seq x y z
N MET A 1 28.43 25.92 7.75
CA MET A 1 28.38 24.65 6.99
C MET A 1 28.00 23.41 7.81
N SER A 2 27.97 23.43 9.16
CA SER A 2 27.72 22.21 9.98
C SER A 2 26.27 21.72 10.07
N ALA A 3 25.27 22.61 9.92
CA ALA A 3 23.86 22.23 10.08
C ALA A 3 23.34 21.30 8.97
N TYR A 4 23.86 21.45 7.74
CA TYR A 4 23.40 20.69 6.57
C TYR A 4 23.79 19.20 6.61
N ASN A 5 24.92 18.86 7.23
CA ASN A 5 25.30 17.44 7.42
C ASN A 5 24.48 16.75 8.52
N SER A 6 23.96 17.51 9.50
CA SER A 6 23.10 16.97 10.55
C SER A 6 21.73 16.56 10.00
N SER A 7 21.10 17.41 9.18
CA SER A 7 19.77 17.13 8.62
C SER A 7 19.77 15.89 7.70
N ILE A 8 20.80 15.71 6.87
CA ILE A 8 20.95 14.51 6.02
C ILE A 8 21.11 13.22 6.84
N GLY A 9 21.65 13.33 8.06
CA GLY A 9 21.74 12.21 9.00
C GLY A 9 20.36 11.81 9.56
N ASP A 10 19.55 12.81 9.88
CA ASP A 10 18.22 12.60 10.47
C ASP A 10 17.20 12.10 9.43
N ASP A 11 17.23 12.64 8.20
CA ASP A 11 16.38 12.16 7.09
C ASP A 11 16.63 10.68 6.77
N ARG A 12 17.90 10.25 6.78
CA ARG A 12 18.26 8.84 6.54
C ARG A 12 17.83 7.92 7.68
N ARG A 13 17.82 8.41 8.92
CA ARG A 13 17.34 7.65 10.08
C ARG A 13 15.82 7.51 10.03
N ALA A 14 15.11 8.59 9.74
CA ALA A 14 13.67 8.57 9.56
C ALA A 14 13.24 7.61 8.43
N ALA A 15 13.92 7.68 7.27
CA ALA A 15 13.65 6.76 6.16
C ALA A 15 13.86 5.28 6.52
N ARG A 16 14.87 4.96 7.34
CA ARG A 16 15.11 3.59 7.83
C ARG A 16 14.04 3.14 8.83
N GLN A 17 13.62 4.03 9.72
CA GLN A 17 12.55 3.75 10.68
C GLN A 17 11.22 3.47 9.97
N ASP A 18 10.89 4.28 8.96
CA ASP A 18 9.68 4.08 8.14
C ASP A 18 9.71 2.73 7.41
N SER A 19 10.86 2.36 6.83
CA SER A 19 11.00 1.05 6.17
C SER A 19 10.80 -0.11 7.15
N ALA A 20 11.40 -0.05 8.34
CA ALA A 20 11.25 -1.09 9.36
C ALA A 20 9.79 -1.19 9.86
N ALA A 21 9.10 -0.06 10.01
CA ALA A 21 7.69 -0.05 10.37
C ALA A 21 6.83 -0.70 9.27
N ILE A 22 7.09 -0.40 8.00
CA ILE A 22 6.38 -1.02 6.86
C ILE A 22 6.59 -2.54 6.83
N ASP A 23 7.81 -3.00 7.11
CA ASP A 23 8.12 -4.42 7.14
C ASP A 23 7.33 -5.15 8.22
N VAL A 24 7.36 -4.64 9.46
CA VAL A 24 6.60 -5.20 10.59
C VAL A 24 5.10 -5.15 10.34
N LEU A 25 4.57 -4.02 9.83
CA LEU A 25 3.15 -3.90 9.51
C LEU A 25 2.73 -4.85 8.38
N GLY A 26 3.62 -5.11 7.43
CA GLY A 26 3.42 -6.09 6.37
C GLY A 26 3.27 -7.51 6.94
N GLU A 27 4.17 -7.91 7.85
CA GLU A 27 4.10 -9.20 8.55
C GLU A 27 2.83 -9.32 9.38
N LEU A 28 2.50 -8.30 10.18
CA LEU A 28 1.26 -8.26 10.97
C LEU A 28 0.03 -8.35 10.08
N SER A 29 0.03 -7.70 8.91
CA SER A 29 -1.10 -7.78 7.99
C SER A 29 -1.36 -9.19 7.46
N VAL A 30 -0.33 -10.04 7.37
CA VAL A 30 -0.47 -11.44 7.00
C VAL A 30 -1.05 -12.22 8.18
N GLU A 31 -0.47 -12.04 9.38
CA GLU A 31 -0.87 -12.76 10.60
C GLU A 31 -2.34 -12.54 10.97
N ILE A 32 -2.83 -11.30 10.85
CA ILE A 32 -4.22 -10.94 11.18
C ILE A 32 -5.19 -11.11 10.01
N GLY A 33 -4.71 -11.58 8.85
CA GLY A 33 -5.55 -11.77 7.65
C GLY A 33 -6.09 -10.47 7.03
N ALA A 34 -5.46 -9.32 7.26
CA ALA A 34 -5.89 -8.05 6.65
C ALA A 34 -5.57 -7.98 5.14
N GLY A 35 -4.57 -8.75 4.68
CA GLY A 35 -4.22 -8.89 3.28
C GLY A 35 -3.80 -7.57 2.62
N LEU A 36 -3.06 -6.72 3.33
CA LEU A 36 -2.47 -5.49 2.81
C LEU A 36 -1.04 -5.74 2.36
N THR A 37 -0.67 -5.23 1.19
CA THR A 37 0.71 -5.25 0.70
C THR A 37 1.53 -4.12 1.32
N LYS A 38 2.86 -4.22 1.31
CA LYS A 38 3.77 -3.15 1.75
C LYS A 38 3.51 -1.82 1.02
N SER A 39 3.18 -1.87 -0.27
CA SER A 39 2.82 -0.68 -1.05
C SER A 39 1.49 -0.06 -0.61
N GLN A 40 0.47 -0.89 -0.32
CA GLN A 40 -0.81 -0.43 0.21
C GLN A 40 -0.67 0.17 1.61
N ILE A 41 0.17 -0.42 2.48
CA ILE A 41 0.47 0.11 3.81
C ILE A 41 1.16 1.47 3.69
N SER A 42 2.18 1.60 2.84
CA SER A 42 2.88 2.86 2.60
C SER A 42 1.92 3.96 2.11
N ALA A 43 1.03 3.63 1.15
CA ALA A 43 0.01 4.55 0.67
C ALA A 43 -0.98 4.95 1.78
N ALA A 44 -1.47 3.99 2.56
CA ALA A 44 -2.38 4.25 3.67
C ALA A 44 -1.74 5.15 4.73
N MET A 45 -0.47 4.92 5.09
CA MET A 45 0.26 5.78 6.02
C MET A 45 0.44 7.20 5.48
N ASN A 46 0.70 7.35 4.18
CA ASN A 46 0.79 8.68 3.57
C ASN A 46 -0.54 9.44 3.66
N LEU A 47 -1.66 8.76 3.38
CA LEU A 47 -2.99 9.35 3.52
C LEU A 47 -3.30 9.72 4.97
N MET A 48 -2.97 8.85 5.93
CA MET A 48 -3.16 9.14 7.35
C MET A 48 -2.30 10.32 7.83
N ARG A 49 -1.07 10.47 7.33
CA ARG A 49 -0.22 11.65 7.60
C ARG A 49 -0.80 12.96 7.05
N GLN A 50 -1.62 12.90 6.01
CA GLN A 50 -2.35 14.04 5.45
C GLN A 50 -3.66 14.35 6.21
N GLY A 51 -3.96 13.61 7.29
CA GLY A 51 -5.15 13.81 8.11
C GLY A 51 -6.37 12.98 7.68
N VAL A 52 -6.20 12.04 6.74
CA VAL A 52 -7.28 11.12 6.36
C VAL A 52 -7.63 10.20 7.53
N ASN A 53 -8.92 10.14 7.86
CA ASN A 53 -9.42 9.28 8.93
C ASN A 53 -9.22 7.78 8.59
N PRO A 54 -8.61 6.97 9.49
CA PRO A 54 -8.36 5.55 9.23
C PRO A 54 -9.62 4.72 8.99
N SER A 55 -10.70 4.99 9.73
CA SER A 55 -11.98 4.29 9.59
C SER A 55 -12.64 4.58 8.23
N ALA A 56 -12.57 5.83 7.76
CA ALA A 56 -13.05 6.21 6.43
C ALA A 56 -12.23 5.55 5.31
N LEU A 57 -10.90 5.55 5.44
CA LEU A 57 -10.00 4.88 4.50
C LEU A 57 -10.27 3.37 4.44
N ALA A 58 -10.53 2.74 5.59
CA ALA A 58 -10.89 1.32 5.65
C ALA A 58 -12.23 1.05 4.94
N ALA A 59 -13.24 1.91 5.12
CA ALA A 59 -14.52 1.79 4.45
C ALA A 59 -14.39 1.86 2.92
N ILE A 60 -13.67 2.87 2.42
CA ILE A 60 -13.39 3.03 0.98
C ILE A 60 -12.61 1.83 0.44
N THR A 61 -11.57 1.37 1.16
CA THR A 61 -10.78 0.21 0.73
C THR A 61 -11.61 -1.06 0.62
N ARG A 62 -12.55 -1.29 1.54
CA ARG A 62 -13.48 -2.43 1.48
C ARG A 62 -14.42 -2.33 0.29
N GLU A 63 -14.93 -1.14 0.01
CA GLU A 63 -15.78 -0.88 -1.15
C GLU A 63 -15.06 -1.19 -2.46
N LEU A 64 -13.87 -0.63 -2.66
CA LEU A 64 -13.06 -0.86 -3.86
C LEU A 64 -12.70 -2.34 -4.06
N ARG A 65 -12.41 -3.08 -2.97
CA ARG A 65 -12.16 -4.53 -3.05
C ARG A 65 -13.41 -5.29 -3.51
N ARG A 66 -14.60 -4.89 -3.04
CA ARG A 66 -15.87 -5.50 -3.45
C ARG A 66 -16.18 -5.21 -4.92
N GLU A 67 -16.01 -3.97 -5.37
CA GLU A 67 -16.21 -3.58 -6.76
C GLU A 67 -15.28 -4.36 -7.71
N ALA A 68 -14.00 -4.50 -7.34
CA ALA A 68 -13.04 -5.28 -8.12
C ALA A 68 -13.41 -6.76 -8.26
N GLN A 69 -14.03 -7.35 -7.23
CA GLN A 69 -14.53 -8.73 -7.27
C GLN A 69 -15.80 -8.87 -8.12
N ASN A 70 -16.67 -7.86 -8.12
CA ASN A 70 -17.94 -7.86 -8.85
C ASN A 70 -17.81 -7.44 -10.32
N ASN A 71 -16.68 -6.83 -10.69
CA ASN A 71 -16.33 -6.54 -12.07
C ASN A 71 -15.01 -7.24 -12.45
N PRO A 72 -14.97 -8.59 -12.45
CA PRO A 72 -13.82 -9.29 -12.97
C PRO A 72 -13.75 -8.95 -14.46
N GLN A 73 -12.75 -8.16 -14.85
CA GLN A 73 -12.52 -7.87 -16.27
C GLN A 73 -12.56 -9.17 -17.06
N PRO A 74 -13.22 -9.20 -18.24
CA PRO A 74 -13.27 -10.40 -19.05
C PRO A 74 -11.83 -10.85 -19.32
N GLN A 75 -11.56 -12.11 -18.97
CA GLN A 75 -10.25 -12.72 -19.15
C GLN A 75 -9.75 -12.45 -20.59
N PRO A 76 -8.44 -12.19 -20.78
CA PRO A 76 -7.89 -12.05 -22.12
C PRO A 76 -8.23 -13.33 -22.87
N HIS A 77 -9.20 -13.19 -23.78
CA HIS A 77 -9.67 -14.28 -24.59
C HIS A 77 -8.45 -14.82 -25.30
N GLN A 78 -8.17 -16.10 -25.07
CA GLN A 78 -7.43 -16.91 -26.02
C GLN A 78 -8.06 -16.65 -27.40
N TYR A 79 -7.44 -15.80 -28.20
CA TYR A 79 -7.63 -15.81 -29.65
C TYR A 79 -6.96 -17.08 -30.18
N HIS A 80 -7.54 -18.24 -29.86
CA HIS A 80 -7.12 -19.52 -30.41
C HIS A 80 -7.97 -19.76 -31.66
N ASN A 81 -7.32 -19.61 -32.81
CA ASN A 81 -7.63 -20.23 -34.11
C ASN A 81 -9.02 -19.96 -34.72
N ALA A 82 -9.11 -18.88 -35.51
CA ALA A 82 -10.16 -18.71 -36.51
C ALA A 82 -9.64 -18.11 -37.84
N GLN A 83 -8.48 -18.56 -38.30
CA GLN A 83 -8.00 -18.38 -39.68
C GLN A 83 -7.38 -19.75 -40.03
N GLN A 84 -8.10 -20.71 -40.64
CA GLN A 84 -8.48 -20.80 -42.06
C GLN A 84 -7.36 -20.35 -42.99
#